data_AF-A0A2E9FJ65-F1
#
_entry.id   AF-A0A2E9FJ65-F1
#
_cell.length_a   1.000
_cell.length_b   1.000
_cell.length_c   1.000
_cell.angle_alpha   90.00
_cell.angle_beta   90.00
_cell.angle_gamma   90.00
#
_symmetry.space_group_name_H-M   'P 1'
#
loop_
_entity.id
_entity.type
_entity.pdbx_description
1 polymer ?
#
loop_
_entity_poly.entity_id
_entity_poly.type
_entity_poly.pdbx_seq_one_letter_code
_entity_poly.pdbx_strand_id
1 'polypeptide(L)'
;MAKTTFNGPVRSEKGFQMVSKNATTGTVTVTSGDKWAVEATGSAGIEGTAAVYVTQVNRLKSDVDTNVNIVKSTIMIDLTGLKDGGTAGDIIGKDGSGVAFIGQVTTANQGTVFGVTMTCLETPAGGSTDIDLYSATEGTGVNDTAIGDLTETQIINAGAASAGTMVAGGDIAADQYLYLVSQGTGDATYTAGRFMIEVVGYDVAS
;
A
#
# COMPACT_ATOMS: atom_id res chain seq x y z
N MET A 1 -3.30 42.86 -10.50
CA MET A 1 -1.97 42.24 -10.67
C MET A 1 -1.92 41.66 -12.08
N ALA A 2 -0.99 42.12 -12.93
CA ALA A 2 -0.92 41.63 -14.31
C ALA A 2 -0.56 40.14 -14.32
N LYS A 3 -1.24 39.33 -15.14
CA LYS A 3 -0.86 37.93 -15.39
C LYS A 3 0.39 37.96 -16.28
N THR A 4 1.55 37.60 -15.74
CA THR A 4 2.75 37.41 -16.54
C THR A 4 2.81 35.96 -16.99
N THR A 5 2.99 35.74 -18.30
CA THR A 5 3.24 34.40 -18.86
C THR A 5 4.75 34.16 -18.85
N PHE A 6 5.18 33.02 -18.31
CA PHE A 6 6.58 32.60 -18.38
C PHE A 6 6.82 31.78 -19.65
N ASN A 7 7.76 32.22 -20.49
CA ASN A 7 8.19 31.50 -21.69
C ASN A 7 9.67 31.09 -21.53
N GLY A 8 9.90 29.88 -21.03
CA GLY A 8 11.23 29.29 -20.90
C GLY A 8 11.17 27.82 -20.48
N PRO A 9 12.27 27.04 -20.62
CA PRO A 9 12.33 25.67 -20.14
C PRO A 9 12.20 25.62 -18.61
N VAL A 10 11.26 24.82 -18.10
CA VAL A 10 11.13 24.53 -16.68
C VAL A 10 11.81 23.19 -16.40
N ARG A 11 12.82 23.17 -15.51
CA ARG A 11 13.39 21.93 -14.97
C ARG A 11 12.98 21.81 -13.50
N SER A 12 12.41 20.66 -13.13
CA SER A 12 12.25 20.29 -11.73
C SER A 12 13.36 19.31 -11.34
N GLU A 13 14.00 19.55 -10.20
CA GLU A 13 15.03 18.66 -9.66
C GLU A 13 14.44 17.32 -9.18
N LYS A 14 13.16 17.31 -8.78
CA LYS A 14 12.46 16.13 -8.25
C LYS A 14 11.32 15.63 -9.16
N GLY A 15 11.27 16.10 -10.41
CA GLY A 15 10.17 15.81 -11.34
C GLY A 15 8.98 16.75 -11.18
N PHE A 16 8.05 16.69 -12.13
CA PHE A 16 6.85 17.54 -12.10
C PHE A 16 5.83 16.97 -11.12
N GLN A 17 5.36 17.80 -10.19
CA GLN A 17 4.29 17.47 -9.24
C GLN A 17 3.00 18.17 -9.69
N MET A 18 1.87 17.45 -9.68
CA MET A 18 0.57 18.12 -9.74
C MET A 18 0.27 18.76 -8.41
N VAL A 19 -0.26 19.99 -8.45
CA VAL A 19 -0.65 20.75 -7.28
C VAL A 19 -2.07 21.27 -7.46
N SER A 20 -2.84 21.30 -6.38
CA SER A 20 -4.12 22.01 -6.31
C SER A 20 -3.95 23.28 -5.48
N LYS A 21 -4.70 24.33 -5.82
CA LYS A 21 -4.76 25.56 -5.01
C LYS A 21 -6.19 25.75 -4.49
N ASN A 22 -6.36 25.81 -3.18
CA ASN A 22 -7.64 26.13 -2.57
C ASN A 22 -8.05 27.56 -2.94
N ALA A 23 -9.23 27.72 -3.54
CA ALA A 23 -9.69 29.02 -4.03
C ALA A 23 -9.96 30.05 -2.92
N THR A 24 -10.28 29.60 -1.70
CA THR A 24 -10.65 30.43 -0.55
C THR A 24 -9.44 30.83 0.29
N THR A 25 -8.57 29.87 0.61
CA THR A 25 -7.41 30.10 1.49
C THR A 25 -6.12 30.39 0.72
N GLY A 26 -6.09 30.08 -0.58
CA GLY A 26 -4.89 30.17 -1.41
C GLY A 26 -3.84 29.09 -1.14
N THR A 27 -4.11 28.13 -0.24
CA THR A 27 -3.21 27.02 0.11
C THR A 27 -2.89 26.19 -1.13
N VAL A 28 -1.62 25.90 -1.38
CA VAL A 28 -1.15 25.01 -2.45
C VAL A 28 -0.78 23.66 -1.84
N THR A 29 -1.38 22.59 -2.37
CA THR A 29 -1.20 21.21 -1.91
C THR A 29 -0.70 20.35 -3.07
N VAL A 30 0.30 19.50 -2.83
CA VAL A 30 0.73 18.50 -3.81
C VAL A 30 -0.33 17.40 -3.88
N THR A 31 -0.67 16.96 -5.10
CA THR A 31 -1.74 16.00 -5.35
C THR A 31 -1.26 14.73 -6.05
N SER A 32 -0.02 14.68 -6.53
CA SER A 32 0.54 13.49 -7.22
C SER A 32 2.04 13.34 -6.92
N GLY A 33 2.49 12.08 -6.80
CA GLY A 33 3.90 11.78 -6.52
C GLY A 33 4.26 11.94 -5.05
N ASP A 34 3.25 12.06 -4.19
CA ASP A 34 3.40 12.01 -2.74
C ASP A 34 3.46 10.57 -2.26
N LYS A 35 4.11 10.36 -1.12
CA LYS A 35 4.05 9.10 -0.38
C LYS A 35 2.68 8.89 0.24
N TRP A 36 2.34 7.67 0.61
CA TRP A 36 1.17 7.43 1.45
C TRP A 36 1.35 8.15 2.80
N ALA A 37 0.25 8.66 3.36
CA ALA A 37 0.30 9.48 4.56
C ALA A 37 0.67 8.67 5.81
N VAL A 38 0.33 7.38 5.82
CA VAL A 38 0.63 6.43 6.90
C VAL A 38 1.32 5.21 6.29
N GLU A 39 2.61 5.07 6.58
CA GLU A 39 3.44 3.89 6.30
C GLU A 39 3.83 3.23 7.63
N ALA A 40 4.28 1.98 7.57
CA ALA A 40 5.03 1.36 8.66
C ALA A 40 6.25 2.24 9.02
N THR A 41 6.31 2.80 10.23
CA THR A 41 7.45 3.61 10.70
C THR A 41 8.61 2.72 11.16
N GLY A 42 9.80 3.29 11.43
CA GLY A 42 10.79 2.58 12.24
C GLY A 42 10.16 2.13 13.57
N SER A 43 10.46 0.92 14.02
CA SER A 43 9.76 0.14 15.07
C SER A 43 8.39 -0.50 14.68
N ALA A 44 7.95 -0.41 13.43
CA ALA A 44 6.88 -1.25 12.90
C ALA A 44 7.46 -2.61 12.50
N GLY A 45 6.78 -3.71 12.81
CA GLY A 45 7.18 -5.09 12.49
C GLY A 45 7.31 -5.42 11.00
N ILE A 46 7.59 -4.46 10.13
CA ILE A 46 8.09 -4.64 8.77
C ILE A 46 9.44 -3.90 8.69
N GLU A 47 10.44 -4.42 9.41
CA GLU A 47 11.78 -3.83 9.52
C GLU A 47 12.90 -4.85 9.29
N GLY A 48 14.03 -4.38 8.76
CA GLY A 48 15.25 -5.18 8.56
C GLY A 48 15.71 -5.19 7.10
N THR A 49 16.22 -6.33 6.61
CA THR A 49 16.55 -6.53 5.19
C THR A 49 15.31 -6.47 4.30
N ALA A 50 14.14 -6.75 4.87
CA ALA A 50 12.82 -6.58 4.31
C ALA A 50 12.40 -5.12 4.44
N ALA A 51 11.84 -4.56 3.39
CA ALA A 51 11.37 -3.18 3.39
C ALA A 51 10.15 -3.01 2.48
N VAL A 52 9.24 -2.14 2.91
CA VAL A 52 8.33 -1.45 1.99
C VAL A 52 9.17 -0.42 1.23
N TYR A 53 9.51 -0.73 -0.02
CA TYR A 53 10.47 0.07 -0.78
C TYR A 53 9.86 1.33 -1.39
N VAL A 54 8.57 1.28 -1.74
CA VAL A 54 7.88 2.39 -2.39
C VAL A 54 6.43 2.40 -1.94
N THR A 55 5.98 3.51 -1.37
CA THR A 55 4.57 3.89 -1.45
C THR A 55 4.43 5.18 -2.26
N GLN A 56 3.48 5.19 -3.18
CA GLN A 56 3.17 6.37 -3.99
C GLN A 56 1.68 6.49 -4.16
N VAL A 57 1.18 7.73 -4.12
CA VAL A 57 -0.16 8.11 -4.54
C VAL A 57 -0.04 8.93 -5.82
N ASN A 58 -0.67 8.44 -6.88
CA ASN A 58 -0.75 9.14 -8.14
C ASN A 58 -2.21 9.45 -8.47
N ARG A 59 -2.53 10.74 -8.59
CA ARG A 59 -3.84 11.21 -9.04
C ARG A 59 -3.77 11.56 -10.51
N LEU A 60 -4.48 10.83 -11.34
CA LEU A 60 -4.73 11.23 -12.72
C LEU A 60 -6.02 12.04 -12.75
N LYS A 61 -5.92 13.31 -13.17
CA LYS A 61 -7.11 14.14 -13.37
C LYS A 61 -7.92 13.55 -14.52
N SER A 62 -9.02 12.89 -14.20
CA SER A 62 -9.82 12.14 -15.17
C SER A 62 -10.85 13.04 -15.85
N ASP A 63 -11.34 14.06 -15.13
CA ASP A 63 -12.38 14.96 -15.60
C ASP A 63 -12.15 16.38 -15.05
N VAL A 64 -12.23 17.37 -15.94
CA VAL A 64 -12.00 18.79 -15.63
C VAL A 64 -13.26 19.53 -15.18
N ASP A 65 -14.43 19.01 -15.50
CA ASP A 65 -15.73 19.59 -15.17
C ASP A 65 -16.23 19.05 -13.83
N THR A 66 -16.04 17.76 -13.57
CA THR A 66 -16.45 17.12 -12.30
C THR A 66 -15.34 17.09 -11.24
N ASN A 67 -14.10 17.44 -11.61
CA ASN A 67 -12.91 17.34 -10.75
C ASN A 67 -12.67 15.93 -10.17
N VAL A 68 -13.15 14.89 -10.83
CA VAL A 68 -12.88 13.50 -10.46
C VAL A 68 -11.45 13.11 -10.86
N ASN A 69 -10.71 12.55 -9.91
CA ASN A 69 -9.41 11.93 -10.16
C ASN A 69 -9.50 10.42 -10.00
N ILE A 70 -8.78 9.69 -10.85
CA ILE A 70 -8.43 8.30 -10.56
C ILE A 70 -7.17 8.31 -9.70
N VAL A 71 -7.25 7.67 -8.55
CA VAL A 71 -6.18 7.60 -7.57
C VAL A 71 -5.58 6.20 -7.61
N LYS A 72 -4.31 6.11 -7.99
CA LYS A 72 -3.56 4.85 -7.96
C LYS A 72 -2.51 4.91 -6.88
N SER A 73 -2.57 3.96 -5.97
CA SER A 73 -1.73 3.86 -4.80
C SER A 73 -0.94 2.55 -4.85
N THR A 74 0.39 2.62 -4.93
CA THR A 74 1.24 1.44 -5.13
C THR A 74 2.09 1.19 -3.90
N ILE A 75 2.10 -0.05 -3.39
CA ILE A 75 3.04 -0.55 -2.38
C ILE A 75 3.93 -1.59 -3.04
N MET A 76 5.25 -1.44 -2.91
CA MET A 76 6.20 -2.50 -3.24
C MET A 76 6.84 -3.03 -1.95
N ILE A 77 6.74 -4.34 -1.73
CA ILE A 77 7.27 -5.00 -0.53
C ILE A 77 8.22 -6.14 -0.90
N ASP A 78 9.31 -6.23 -0.15
CA ASP A 78 10.24 -7.36 -0.15
C ASP A 78 10.17 -8.08 1.19
N LEU A 79 9.92 -9.38 1.12
CA LEU A 79 9.70 -10.24 2.27
C LEU A 79 11.01 -10.64 2.97
N THR A 80 12.17 -10.47 2.34
CA THR A 80 13.44 -11.02 2.80
C THR A 80 13.77 -10.61 4.24
N GLY A 81 13.66 -11.53 5.20
CA GLY A 81 13.92 -11.26 6.61
C GLY A 81 12.67 -11.05 7.48
N LEU A 82 11.46 -11.07 6.90
CA LEU A 82 10.18 -11.28 7.59
C LEU A 82 9.96 -12.77 7.86
N LYS A 83 9.05 -13.12 8.76
CA LYS A 83 8.63 -14.48 9.10
C LYS A 83 7.17 -14.70 8.76
N ASP A 84 6.85 -15.92 8.33
CA ASP A 84 5.51 -16.34 7.91
C ASP A 84 4.55 -16.61 9.08
N GLY A 85 5.07 -16.92 10.28
CA GLY A 85 4.30 -16.88 11.51
C GLY A 85 3.66 -18.19 11.95
N GLY A 86 4.24 -19.37 11.71
CA GLY A 86 3.93 -20.61 12.43
C GLY A 86 2.59 -21.31 12.10
N THR A 87 1.48 -20.58 11.97
CA THR A 87 0.15 -21.10 11.68
C THR A 87 -0.46 -20.44 10.45
N ALA A 88 -1.33 -21.17 9.75
CA ALA A 88 -2.12 -20.59 8.68
C ALA A 88 -3.06 -19.52 9.24
N GLY A 89 -3.07 -18.34 8.62
CA GLY A 89 -3.80 -17.17 9.09
C GLY A 89 -2.96 -16.21 9.95
N ASP A 90 -1.68 -16.51 10.20
CA ASP A 90 -0.82 -15.63 10.98
C ASP A 90 -0.23 -14.49 10.14
N ILE A 91 -0.10 -13.34 10.79
CA ILE A 91 0.37 -12.10 10.17
C ILE A 91 1.87 -12.21 9.87
N ILE A 92 2.23 -11.93 8.62
CA ILE A 92 3.62 -11.86 8.18
C ILE A 92 4.24 -10.58 8.70
N GLY A 93 5.39 -10.69 9.33
CA GLY A 93 6.11 -9.56 9.86
C GLY A 93 7.49 -9.92 10.39
N LYS A 94 8.11 -9.00 11.11
CA LYS A 94 9.44 -9.12 11.68
C LYS A 94 9.31 -9.73 13.06
N ASP A 95 10.01 -10.83 13.25
CA ASP A 95 10.06 -11.56 14.52
C ASP A 95 10.36 -10.64 15.72
N GLY A 96 9.52 -10.73 16.74
CA GLY A 96 9.67 -9.97 17.98
C GLY A 96 9.66 -8.44 17.82
N SER A 97 9.18 -7.90 16.69
CA SER A 97 9.05 -6.46 16.45
C SER A 97 7.59 -5.99 16.56
N GLY A 98 7.36 -4.69 16.40
CA GLY A 98 6.06 -4.04 16.57
C GLY A 98 5.02 -4.40 15.50
N VAL A 99 4.08 -3.48 15.28
CA VAL A 99 2.92 -3.70 14.40
C VAL A 99 3.31 -3.94 12.94
N ALA A 100 2.68 -4.90 12.26
CA ALA A 100 3.12 -5.44 10.97
C ALA A 100 2.27 -4.97 9.76
N PHE A 101 1.48 -3.91 9.88
CA PHE A 101 0.73 -3.39 8.72
C PHE A 101 1.68 -2.80 7.67
N ILE A 102 1.29 -2.87 6.40
CA ILE A 102 2.10 -2.39 5.26
C ILE A 102 1.63 -1.04 4.71
N GLY A 103 0.46 -0.57 5.14
CA GLY A 103 -0.10 0.74 4.81
C GLY A 103 -1.52 0.87 5.34
N GLN A 104 -2.06 2.09 5.31
CA GLN A 104 -3.47 2.36 5.62
C GLN A 104 -4.18 2.99 4.43
N VAL A 105 -5.34 2.44 4.08
CA VAL A 105 -6.26 3.04 3.11
C VAL A 105 -7.06 4.14 3.80
N THR A 106 -7.03 5.35 3.27
CA THR A 106 -7.82 6.47 3.81
C THR A 106 -8.58 7.19 2.71
N THR A 107 -9.70 7.81 3.05
CA THR A 107 -10.46 8.65 2.11
C THR A 107 -9.60 9.78 1.53
N ALA A 108 -8.67 10.32 2.31
CA ALA A 108 -7.80 11.40 1.87
C ALA A 108 -6.75 10.96 0.85
N ASN A 109 -6.33 9.70 0.88
CA ASN A 109 -5.23 9.21 0.04
C ASN A 109 -5.68 8.34 -1.12
N GLN A 110 -6.76 7.57 -0.97
CA GLN A 110 -7.29 6.68 -2.02
C GLN A 110 -8.71 7.03 -2.45
N GLY A 111 -9.41 7.89 -1.71
CA GLY A 111 -10.82 8.18 -1.96
C GLY A 111 -11.68 6.93 -1.74
N THR A 112 -12.63 6.69 -2.65
CA THR A 112 -13.42 5.46 -2.68
C THR A 112 -12.68 4.41 -3.51
N VAL A 113 -12.17 3.35 -2.85
CA VAL A 113 -11.48 2.25 -3.52
C VAL A 113 -12.48 1.39 -4.28
N PHE A 114 -12.12 0.99 -5.49
CA PHE A 114 -12.94 0.10 -6.32
C PHE A 114 -12.13 -1.05 -6.95
N GLY A 115 -10.83 -1.14 -6.67
CA GLY A 115 -10.04 -2.27 -7.13
C GLY A 115 -8.69 -2.36 -6.44
N VAL A 116 -8.25 -3.59 -6.24
CA VAL A 116 -6.95 -3.92 -5.67
C VAL A 116 -6.31 -5.00 -6.51
N THR A 117 -5.01 -4.90 -6.78
CA THR A 117 -4.25 -5.99 -7.38
C THR A 117 -3.03 -6.30 -6.54
N MET A 118 -2.62 -7.56 -6.53
CA MET A 118 -1.38 -8.01 -5.95
C MET A 118 -0.63 -8.85 -6.98
N THR A 119 0.57 -8.38 -7.36
CA THR A 119 1.44 -9.03 -8.34
C THR A 119 2.65 -9.61 -7.64
N CYS A 120 2.91 -10.90 -7.82
CA CYS A 120 4.14 -11.53 -7.38
C CYS A 120 5.25 -11.24 -8.40
N LEU A 121 6.26 -10.46 -7.99
CA LEU A 121 7.41 -10.09 -8.83
C LEU A 121 8.57 -11.08 -8.65
N GLU A 122 8.65 -11.72 -7.49
CA GLU A 122 9.61 -12.77 -7.16
C GLU A 122 8.92 -13.77 -6.24
N THR A 123 9.01 -15.06 -6.60
CA THR A 123 8.41 -16.14 -5.83
C THR A 123 8.97 -16.16 -4.40
N PRO A 124 8.13 -16.23 -3.36
CA PRO A 124 8.61 -16.34 -1.99
C PRO A 124 9.47 -17.60 -1.77
N ALA A 125 10.49 -17.50 -0.93
CA ALA A 125 11.31 -18.62 -0.50
C ALA A 125 11.62 -18.53 0.99
N GLY A 126 11.88 -19.67 1.63
CA GLY A 126 12.07 -19.76 3.08
C GLY A 126 10.76 -20.03 3.81
N GLY A 127 9.82 -19.08 3.79
CA GLY A 127 8.46 -19.23 4.32
C GLY A 127 7.43 -19.72 3.29
N SER A 128 6.16 -19.66 3.66
CA SER A 128 5.02 -20.01 2.79
C SER A 128 4.98 -19.22 1.48
N THR A 129 4.68 -19.87 0.36
CA THR A 129 4.36 -19.19 -0.89
C THR A 129 2.90 -18.76 -0.98
N ASP A 130 2.02 -19.33 -0.16
CA ASP A 130 0.60 -18.96 -0.09
C ASP A 130 0.45 -17.78 0.86
N ILE A 131 0.28 -16.59 0.27
CA ILE A 131 0.30 -15.29 0.96
C ILE A 131 -0.88 -14.46 0.49
N ASP A 132 -1.74 -14.11 1.42
CA ASP A 132 -2.95 -13.35 1.18
C ASP A 132 -2.82 -11.89 1.59
N LEU A 133 -3.69 -11.03 1.05
CA LEU A 133 -3.84 -9.65 1.47
C LEU A 133 -5.13 -9.47 2.25
N TYR A 134 -4.99 -8.99 3.48
CA TYR A 134 -6.10 -8.65 4.36
C TYR A 134 -6.13 -7.15 4.64
N SER A 135 -7.33 -6.66 4.95
CA SER A 135 -7.53 -5.37 5.59
C SER A 135 -8.07 -5.57 7.00
N ALA A 136 -7.73 -4.71 7.95
CA ALA A 136 -8.33 -4.71 9.29
C ALA A 136 -8.56 -3.30 9.81
N THR A 137 -9.51 -3.15 10.74
CA THR A 137 -9.78 -1.86 11.38
C THR A 137 -8.67 -1.44 12.34
N GLU A 138 -8.03 -2.42 12.98
CA GLU A 138 -6.98 -2.22 13.97
C GLU A 138 -5.60 -2.25 13.31
N GLY A 139 -4.80 -1.20 13.55
CA GLY A 139 -3.39 -1.14 13.16
C GLY A 139 -2.44 -1.83 14.13
N THR A 140 -2.93 -2.80 14.91
CA THR A 140 -2.21 -3.39 16.06
C THR A 140 -1.69 -4.80 15.82
N GLY A 141 -2.03 -5.44 14.70
CA GLY A 141 -1.55 -6.79 14.38
C GLY A 141 -0.03 -6.86 14.37
N VAL A 142 0.53 -7.92 14.95
CA VAL A 142 1.98 -8.18 15.05
C VAL A 142 2.31 -9.52 14.39
N ASN A 143 3.58 -9.77 14.11
CA ASN A 143 4.01 -11.06 13.56
C ASN A 143 3.59 -12.24 14.46
N ASP A 144 3.29 -13.40 13.86
CA ASP A 144 2.99 -14.66 14.58
C ASP A 144 1.72 -14.57 15.43
N THR A 145 0.82 -13.64 15.09
CA THR A 145 -0.54 -13.55 15.64
C THR A 145 -1.56 -13.71 14.53
N ALA A 146 -2.69 -14.32 14.87
CA ALA A 146 -3.75 -14.62 13.92
C ALA A 146 -4.42 -13.32 13.44
N ILE A 147 -4.59 -13.18 12.11
CA ILE A 147 -5.33 -12.04 11.56
C ILE A 147 -6.79 -12.00 12.06
N GLY A 148 -7.36 -13.16 12.40
CA GLY A 148 -8.71 -13.28 12.94
C GLY A 148 -8.88 -12.79 14.39
N ASP A 149 -7.79 -12.36 15.05
CA ASP A 149 -7.89 -11.63 16.32
C ASP A 149 -8.21 -10.13 16.10
N LEU A 150 -8.12 -9.65 14.85
CA LEU A 150 -8.52 -8.30 14.45
C LEU A 150 -9.93 -8.31 13.84
N THR A 151 -10.49 -7.13 13.56
CA THR A 151 -11.71 -6.99 12.76
C THR A 151 -11.31 -6.89 11.29
N GLU A 152 -11.23 -8.02 10.61
CA GLU A 152 -10.57 -8.20 9.33
C GLU A 152 -11.52 -8.43 8.13
N THR A 153 -10.97 -8.29 6.92
CA THR A 153 -11.59 -8.69 5.66
C THR A 153 -10.49 -9.19 4.72
N GLN A 154 -10.66 -10.40 4.16
CA GLN A 154 -9.76 -10.90 3.11
C GLN A 154 -10.03 -10.13 1.81
N ILE A 155 -9.02 -9.40 1.33
CA ILE A 155 -9.11 -8.61 0.09
C ILE A 155 -8.70 -9.46 -1.10
N ILE A 156 -7.61 -10.22 -0.96
CA ILE A 156 -7.11 -11.13 -1.98
C ILE A 156 -6.76 -12.45 -1.30
N ASN A 157 -7.40 -13.52 -1.77
CA ASN A 157 -6.89 -14.88 -1.63
C ASN A 157 -5.98 -15.15 -2.85
N ALA A 158 -4.66 -15.13 -2.66
CA ALA A 158 -3.73 -15.22 -3.77
C ALA A 158 -3.44 -16.67 -4.17
N GLY A 159 -3.63 -17.61 -3.23
CA GLY A 159 -3.08 -18.94 -3.31
C GLY A 159 -1.55 -18.92 -3.34
N ALA A 160 -0.96 -20.07 -3.68
CA ALA A 160 0.49 -20.21 -3.81
C ALA A 160 1.06 -19.27 -4.90
N ALA A 161 1.77 -18.24 -4.46
CA ALA A 161 2.35 -17.23 -5.32
C ALA A 161 3.49 -17.79 -6.18
N SER A 162 3.55 -17.31 -7.42
CA SER A 162 4.64 -17.55 -8.36
C SER A 162 4.97 -16.26 -9.08
N ALA A 163 6.24 -16.00 -9.36
CA ALA A 163 6.66 -14.82 -10.11
C ALA A 163 5.87 -14.67 -11.42
N GLY A 164 5.39 -13.46 -11.69
CA GLY A 164 4.56 -13.11 -12.84
C GLY A 164 3.06 -13.31 -12.63
N THR A 165 2.62 -13.90 -11.52
CA THR A 165 1.19 -14.01 -11.20
C THR A 165 0.65 -12.68 -10.67
N MET A 166 -0.61 -12.40 -11.03
CA MET A 166 -1.36 -11.25 -10.55
C MET A 166 -2.75 -11.75 -10.14
N VAL A 167 -3.19 -11.36 -8.96
CA VAL A 167 -4.54 -11.62 -8.46
C VAL A 167 -5.21 -10.30 -8.17
N ALA A 168 -6.50 -10.20 -8.49
CA ALA A 168 -7.32 -9.02 -8.24
C ALA A 168 -8.25 -9.28 -7.05
N GLY A 169 -8.42 -8.25 -6.23
CA GLY A 169 -9.36 -8.19 -5.12
C GLY A 169 -10.48 -7.18 -5.38
N GLY A 170 -11.34 -7.03 -4.39
CA GLY A 170 -12.48 -6.11 -4.41
C GLY A 170 -12.13 -4.69 -3.96
N ASP A 171 -13.11 -4.05 -3.34
CA ASP A 171 -13.00 -2.77 -2.67
C ASP A 171 -12.35 -2.91 -1.27
N ILE A 172 -11.90 -1.78 -0.72
CA ILE A 172 -11.43 -1.67 0.66
C ILE A 172 -12.14 -0.47 1.28
N ALA A 173 -12.72 -0.65 2.46
CA ALA A 173 -13.30 0.47 3.21
C ALA A 173 -12.21 1.48 3.62
N ALA A 174 -12.63 2.72 3.88
CA ALA A 174 -11.71 3.71 4.44
C ALA A 174 -11.25 3.31 5.86
N ASP A 175 -10.10 3.85 6.25
CA ASP A 175 -9.45 3.70 7.55
C ASP A 175 -9.01 2.28 7.89
N GLN A 176 -8.84 1.43 6.87
CA GLN A 176 -8.38 0.05 7.02
C GLN A 176 -6.85 -0.07 6.86
N TYR A 177 -6.23 -0.83 7.76
CA TYR A 177 -4.83 -1.22 7.73
C TYR A 177 -4.64 -2.49 6.91
N LEU A 178 -3.62 -2.52 6.06
CA LEU A 178 -3.33 -3.66 5.19
C LEU A 178 -2.28 -4.57 5.82
N TYR A 179 -2.52 -5.88 5.74
CA TYR A 179 -1.66 -6.93 6.28
C TYR A 179 -1.41 -8.01 5.25
N LEU A 180 -0.16 -8.50 5.19
CA LEU A 180 0.15 -9.76 4.53
C LEU A 180 -0.04 -10.90 5.53
N VAL A 181 -0.69 -11.97 5.09
CA VAL A 181 -1.03 -13.11 5.95
C VAL A 181 -0.55 -14.39 5.29
N SER A 182 0.16 -15.23 6.04
CA SER A 182 0.61 -16.54 5.56
C SER A 182 -0.50 -17.55 5.69
N GLN A 183 -0.73 -18.36 4.66
CA GLN A 183 -1.64 -19.50 4.72
C GLN A 183 -0.90 -20.83 4.98
N GLY A 184 0.42 -20.77 5.15
CA GLY A 184 1.24 -21.93 5.50
C GLY A 184 1.38 -22.13 7.01
N THR A 185 1.80 -23.32 7.42
CA THR A 185 2.04 -23.69 8.83
C THR A 185 3.53 -23.78 9.16
N GLY A 186 4.38 -23.09 8.39
CA GLY A 186 5.81 -22.99 8.66
C GLY A 186 6.08 -21.85 9.64
N ASP A 187 7.15 -21.95 10.42
CA ASP A 187 7.73 -20.80 11.13
C ASP A 187 9.14 -20.56 10.58
N ALA A 188 9.22 -19.82 9.48
CA ALA A 188 10.44 -19.61 8.73
C ALA A 188 10.61 -18.16 8.28
N THR A 189 11.87 -17.74 8.28
CA THR A 189 12.27 -16.45 7.73
C THR A 189 12.30 -16.52 6.20
N TYR A 190 11.63 -15.60 5.54
CA TYR A 190 11.70 -15.43 4.10
C TYR A 190 13.12 -15.05 3.66
N THR A 191 13.63 -15.75 2.66
CA THR A 191 14.94 -15.45 2.04
C THR A 191 14.81 -14.81 0.66
N ALA A 192 13.60 -14.79 0.11
CA ALA A 192 13.21 -14.11 -1.11
C ALA A 192 11.70 -13.88 -1.12
N GLY A 193 11.23 -13.02 -2.01
CA GLY A 193 9.81 -12.78 -2.24
C GLY A 193 9.52 -11.30 -2.39
N ARG A 194 8.93 -10.90 -3.52
CA ARG A 194 8.59 -9.49 -3.78
C ARG A 194 7.20 -9.38 -4.35
N PHE A 195 6.42 -8.45 -3.81
CA PHE A 195 5.08 -8.15 -4.27
C PHE A 195 4.93 -6.68 -4.60
N MET A 196 4.11 -6.41 -5.62
CA MET A 196 3.58 -5.09 -5.91
C MET A 196 2.07 -5.13 -5.72
N ILE A 197 1.58 -4.31 -4.78
CA ILE A 197 0.17 -4.15 -4.48
C ILE A 197 -0.26 -2.79 -5.03
N GLU A 198 -1.35 -2.77 -5.78
CA GLU A 198 -1.92 -1.54 -6.33
C GLU A 198 -3.35 -1.40 -5.84
N VAL A 199 -3.65 -0.30 -5.15
CA VAL A 199 -4.98 0.10 -4.71
C VAL A 199 -5.46 1.22 -5.62
N VAL A 200 -6.60 1.03 -6.27
CA VAL A 200 -7.20 1.97 -7.19
C VAL A 200 -8.53 2.47 -6.62
N GLY A 201 -8.66 3.79 -6.55
CA GLY A 201 -9.88 4.46 -6.13
C GLY A 201 -10.13 5.71 -6.94
N TYR A 202 -11.16 6.46 -6.54
CA TYR A 202 -11.43 7.79 -7.07
C TYR A 202 -11.71 8.78 -5.95
N ASP A 203 -11.32 10.03 -6.16
CA ASP A 203 -11.72 11.15 -5.32
C ASP A 203 -12.25 12.31 -6.18
N VAL A 204 -12.95 13.23 -5.52
CA VAL A 204 -13.39 14.49 -6.12
C VAL A 204 -12.57 15.59 -5.48
N ALA A 205 -11.65 16.18 -6.25
CA ALA A 205 -10.87 17.31 -5.76
C ALA A 205 -11.79 18.53 -5.56
N SER A 206 -11.72 19.12 -4.35
CA SER A 206 -12.40 20.39 -4.01
C SER A 206 -11.82 21.58 -4.76
#